data_AF-A0A938RAZ3-F1
#
_entry.id   AF-A0A938RAZ3-F1
#
_cell.length_a   1.000
_cell.length_b   1.000
_cell.length_c   1.000
_cell.angle_alpha   90.00
_cell.angle_beta   90.00
_cell.angle_gamma   90.00
#
_symmetry.space_group_name_H-M   'P 1'
#
loop_
_entity.id
_entity.type
_entity.pdbx_description
1 polymer ?
#
loop_
_entity_poly.entity_id
_entity_poly.type
_entity_poly.pdbx_seq_one_letter_code
_entity_poly.pdbx_strand_id
1 'polypeptide(L)'
;MVEKPFSTQEDLSSKMGTEFVIRFYRLLKGTAIYDRNNVVMDQYAQECLQTINNTVKADDHLFFKIVRDNSFFNGTKIQVRADNYPIFKGFLN
;
A
#
# COMPACT_ATOMS: atom_id res chain seq x y z
N MET A 1 17.09 -18.01 22.07
CA MET A 1 15.99 -17.27 21.40
C MET A 1 15.51 -18.15 20.27
N VAL A 2 14.26 -18.61 20.31
CA VAL A 2 13.68 -19.45 19.26
C VAL A 2 13.22 -18.51 18.15
N GLU A 3 13.89 -18.55 17.00
CA GLU A 3 13.41 -17.90 15.78
C GLU A 3 12.08 -18.55 15.41
N LYS A 4 10.99 -17.83 15.65
CA LYS A 4 9.66 -18.23 15.23
C LYS A 4 9.66 -18.16 13.70
N PRO A 5 9.34 -19.25 12.97
CA PRO A 5 9.28 -19.19 11.52
C PRO A 5 8.21 -18.16 11.16
N PHE A 6 8.63 -17.06 10.52
CA PHE A 6 7.70 -16.10 9.90
C PHE A 6 6.82 -16.92 8.97
N SER A 7 5.52 -16.99 9.26
CA SER A 7 4.64 -17.82 8.46
C SER A 7 4.60 -17.23 7.05
N THR A 8 4.67 -18.07 6.03
CA THR A 8 4.64 -17.68 4.61
C THR A 8 3.44 -16.78 4.27
N GLN A 9 2.38 -16.88 5.07
CA GLN A 9 1.16 -16.08 4.99
C GLN A 9 1.32 -14.65 5.53
N GLU A 10 2.09 -14.45 6.61
CA GLU A 10 2.44 -13.10 7.11
C GLU A 10 3.31 -12.35 6.09
N ASP A 11 4.24 -13.05 5.42
CA ASP A 11 5.09 -12.44 4.39
C ASP A 11 4.29 -12.04 3.14
N LEU A 12 3.30 -12.86 2.75
CA LEU A 12 2.39 -12.53 1.64
C LEU A 12 1.47 -11.34 1.97
N SER A 13 0.88 -11.33 3.16
CA SER A 13 0.03 -10.21 3.65
C SER A 13 0.83 -8.91 3.74
N SER A 14 2.07 -8.98 4.22
CA SER A 14 2.99 -7.84 4.29
C SER A 14 3.33 -7.28 2.90
N LYS A 15 3.59 -8.16 1.92
CA LYS A 15 3.85 -7.74 0.52
C LYS A 15 2.63 -7.08 -0.11
N MET A 16 1.45 -7.70 -0.02
CA MET A 16 0.22 -7.12 -0.55
C MET A 16 -0.11 -5.76 0.10
N GLY A 17 0.03 -5.66 1.42
CA GLY A 17 -0.19 -4.41 2.13
C GLY A 17 0.83 -3.33 1.76
N THR A 18 2.08 -3.71 1.49
CA THR A 18 3.12 -2.79 1.00
C THR A 18 2.77 -2.24 -0.38
N GLU A 19 2.37 -3.11 -1.31
CA GLU A 19 1.93 -2.69 -2.65
C GLU A 19 0.72 -1.76 -2.58
N PHE A 20 -0.25 -2.09 -1.72
CA PHE A 20 -1.42 -1.25 -1.49
C PHE A 20 -1.01 0.15 -1.02
N VAL A 21 -0.20 0.25 0.03
CA VAL A 21 0.23 1.55 0.59
C VAL A 21 0.96 2.38 -0.47
N ILE A 22 1.83 1.77 -1.28
CA ILE A 22 2.54 2.48 -2.35
C ILE A 22 1.57 3.05 -3.38
N ARG A 23 0.69 2.20 -3.92
CA ARG A 23 -0.26 2.62 -4.96
C ARG A 23 -1.22 3.67 -4.43
N PHE A 24 -1.74 3.47 -3.21
CA PHE A 24 -2.64 4.40 -2.55
C PHE A 24 -1.98 5.78 -2.34
N TYR A 25 -0.72 5.80 -1.89
CA TYR A 25 0.00 7.05 -1.67
C TYR A 25 0.31 7.78 -2.99
N ARG A 26 0.65 7.04 -4.06
CA ARG A 26 0.83 7.60 -5.41
C ARG A 26 -0.46 8.24 -5.93
N LEU A 27 -1.59 7.57 -5.74
CA LEU A 27 -2.89 8.12 -6.10
C LEU A 27 -3.16 9.43 -5.32
N LEU A 28 -2.99 9.42 -4.00
CA LEU A 28 -3.25 10.60 -3.15
C LEU A 28 -2.34 11.80 -3.44
N LYS A 29 -1.05 11.61 -3.71
CA LYS A 29 -0.17 12.74 -4.08
C LYS A 29 -0.36 13.14 -5.53
N GLY A 30 -0.66 12.18 -6.42
CA GLY A 30 -0.96 12.44 -7.83
C GLY A 30 -2.13 13.42 -8.01
N THR A 31 -3.18 13.31 -7.19
CA THR A 31 -4.33 14.25 -7.24
C THR A 31 -3.95 15.69 -6.91
N ALA A 32 -2.81 15.92 -6.26
CA ALA A 32 -2.30 17.27 -5.97
C ALA A 32 -1.47 17.86 -7.13
N ILE A 33 -1.01 17.03 -8.07
CA ILE A 33 -0.11 17.41 -9.17
C ILE A 33 -0.86 17.45 -10.50
N TYR A 34 -1.82 16.55 -10.69
CA TYR A 34 -2.52 16.36 -11.95
C TYR A 34 -3.99 16.74 -11.84
N ASP A 35 -4.53 17.32 -12.91
CA ASP A 35 -5.96 17.57 -13.05
C ASP A 35 -6.77 16.28 -13.07
N ARG A 36 -8.07 16.37 -12.72
CA ARG A 36 -8.99 15.23 -12.62
C ARG A 36 -9.09 14.37 -13.89
N ASN A 37 -8.83 14.92 -15.07
CA ASN A 37 -8.94 14.21 -16.35
C ASN A 37 -7.57 13.74 -16.88
N ASN A 38 -6.60 13.54 -16.00
CA ASN A 38 -5.27 13.11 -16.40
C ASN A 38 -5.18 11.57 -16.52
N VAL A 39 -4.67 11.08 -17.66
CA VAL A 39 -4.49 9.64 -17.92
C VAL A 39 -3.63 8.92 -16.88
N VAL A 40 -2.67 9.62 -16.26
CA VAL A 40 -1.83 9.08 -15.20
C VAL A 40 -2.64 8.85 -13.92
N MET A 41 -3.63 9.71 -13.64
CA MET A 41 -4.52 9.55 -12.49
C MET A 41 -5.47 8.38 -12.65
N ASP A 42 -6.00 8.17 -13.86
CA ASP A 42 -6.78 6.97 -14.18
C ASP A 42 -5.94 5.71 -13.98
N GLN A 43 -4.68 5.71 -14.45
CA GLN A 43 -3.77 4.59 -14.24
C GLN A 43 -3.52 4.33 -12.75
N TYR A 44 -3.27 5.36 -11.93
CA TYR A 44 -3.07 5.19 -10.49
C TYR A 44 -4.32 4.68 -9.77
N ALA A 45 -5.50 5.11 -10.22
CA ALA A 45 -6.76 4.63 -9.69
C ALA A 45 -6.99 3.15 -10.02
N GLN A 46 -6.71 2.74 -11.26
CA GLN A 46 -6.78 1.33 -11.68
C GLN A 46 -5.79 0.45 -10.93
N GLU A 47 -4.55 0.92 -10.75
CA GLU A 47 -3.54 0.20 -9.96
C GLU A 47 -3.99 -0.03 -8.51
N CYS A 48 -4.56 1.00 -7.86
CA CYS A 48 -5.12 0.84 -6.51
C CYS A 48 -6.30 -0.13 -6.48
N LEU A 49 -7.23 0.01 -7.42
CA LEU A 49 -8.42 -0.83 -7.50
C LEU A 49 -8.06 -2.30 -7.72
N GLN A 50 -7.05 -2.58 -8.54
CA GLN A 50 -6.55 -3.94 -8.73
C GLN A 50 -6.06 -4.56 -7.42
N THR A 51 -5.31 -3.81 -6.60
CA THR A 51 -4.85 -4.31 -5.30
C THR A 51 -6.02 -4.53 -4.34
N ILE A 52 -6.98 -3.61 -4.29
CA ILE A 52 -8.20 -3.77 -3.48
C ILE A 52 -8.94 -5.05 -3.87
N ASN A 53 -9.19 -5.24 -5.16
CA ASN A 53 -9.91 -6.41 -5.67
C ASN A 53 -9.17 -7.71 -5.38
N ASN A 54 -7.83 -7.73 -5.51
CA ASN A 54 -7.04 -8.91 -5.21
C ASN A 54 -7.09 -9.25 -3.71
N THR A 55 -7.01 -8.26 -2.84
CA THR A 55 -7.15 -8.47 -1.39
C THR A 55 -8.53 -8.94 -1.00
N VAL A 56 -9.59 -8.30 -1.50
CA VAL A 56 -10.97 -8.72 -1.21
C VAL A 56 -11.22 -10.14 -1.73
N LYS A 57 -10.65 -10.53 -2.88
CA LYS A 57 -10.72 -11.93 -3.35
C LYS A 57 -9.98 -12.92 -2.46
N ALA A 58 -8.87 -12.50 -1.83
CA ALA A 58 -8.05 -13.37 -0.99
C ALA A 58 -8.60 -13.51 0.43
N ASP A 59 -9.06 -12.41 1.03
CA ASP A 59 -9.41 -12.30 2.45
C ASP A 59 -10.90 -11.98 2.70
N ASP A 60 -11.74 -11.85 1.67
CA ASP A 60 -13.16 -11.39 1.70
C ASP A 60 -13.37 -9.93 2.14
N HIS A 61 -12.35 -9.32 2.76
CA HIS A 61 -12.40 -7.95 3.26
C HIS A 61 -11.06 -7.23 3.09
N LEU A 62 -11.13 -5.91 3.06
CA LEU A 62 -9.98 -5.03 3.15
C LEU A 62 -10.20 -4.03 4.28
N PHE A 63 -9.30 -4.04 5.26
CA PHE A 63 -9.22 -3.09 6.34
C PHE A 63 -7.89 -2.37 6.29
N PHE A 64 -7.94 -1.05 6.11
CA PHE A 64 -6.77 -0.21 6.13
C PHE A 64 -6.91 0.85 7.22
N LYS A 65 -5.91 0.94 8.11
CA LYS A 65 -5.85 2.00 9.13
C LYS A 65 -4.46 2.64 9.15
N ILE A 66 -4.46 3.94 9.41
CA ILE A 66 -3.24 4.72 9.68
C ILE A 66 -3.29 5.14 11.14
N VAL A 67 -2.27 4.79 11.91
CA VAL A 67 -2.14 5.18 13.32
C VAL A 67 -0.78 5.86 13.51
N ARG A 68 -0.79 7.18 13.67
CA ARG A 68 0.42 8.03 13.63
C ARG A 68 1.16 7.80 12.31
N ASP A 69 2.42 7.40 12.37
CA ASP A 69 3.27 7.15 11.19
C ASP A 69 3.23 5.69 10.70
N ASN A 70 2.28 4.89 11.20
CA ASN A 70 2.21 3.46 10.90
C ASN A 70 0.96 3.12 10.10
N SER A 71 1.16 2.46 8.98
CA SER A 71 0.10 1.85 8.17
C SER A 71 -0.15 0.41 8.62
N PHE A 72 -1.41 0.02 8.72
CA PHE A 72 -1.81 -1.36 8.95
C PHE A 72 -2.81 -1.80 7.88
N PHE A 73 -2.62 -3.01 7.37
CA PHE A 73 -3.40 -3.61 6.31
C PHE A 73 -3.88 -4.99 6.76
N ASN A 74 -5.19 -5.21 6.85
CA ASN A 74 -5.83 -6.42 7.41
C ASN A 74 -5.22 -6.84 8.76
N GLY A 75 -4.90 -5.86 9.61
CA GLY A 75 -4.29 -6.07 10.92
C GLY A 75 -2.76 -6.22 10.91
N THR A 76 -2.15 -6.48 9.75
CA THR A 76 -0.69 -6.56 9.57
C THR A 76 -0.09 -5.17 9.52
N LYS A 77 0.94 -4.91 10.34
CA LYS A 77 1.69 -3.65 10.29
C LYS A 77 2.54 -3.62 9.03
N ILE A 78 2.35 -2.60 8.19
CA ILE A 78 3.09 -2.42 6.94
C ILE A 78 4.25 -1.48 7.20
N GLN A 79 5.47 -2.02 7.08
CA GLN A 79 6.69 -1.24 7.16
C GLN A 79 7.12 -0.80 5.76
N VAL A 80 6.78 0.43 5.41
CA VAL A 80 7.26 1.04 4.19
C VAL A 80 8.53 1.82 4.51
N ARG A 81 9.69 1.24 4.21
CA ARG A 81 10.98 1.96 4.35
C ARG A 81 11.16 2.89 3.15
N ALA A 82 11.37 4.17 3.40
CA ALA A 82 11.64 5.16 2.36
C ALA A 82 12.86 4.81 1.49
N ASP A 83 13.80 4.02 2.03
CA ASP A 83 14.99 3.56 1.34
C ASP A 83 14.68 2.52 0.26
N ASN A 84 13.68 1.68 0.51
CA ASN A 84 13.25 0.64 -0.43
C ASN A 84 12.32 1.18 -1.51
N TYR A 85 11.80 2.38 -1.31
CA TYR A 85 10.78 2.98 -2.17
C TYR A 85 11.07 4.47 -2.34
N PRO A 86 11.99 4.82 -3.28
CA PRO A 86 12.44 6.19 -3.52
C PRO A 86 11.29 7.18 -3.79
N ILE A 87 10.16 6.66 -4.25
CA ILE A 87 8.94 7.42 -4.48
C ILE A 87 8.44 8.13 -3.22
N PHE A 88 8.62 7.57 -2.02
CA PHE A 88 8.27 8.28 -0.78
C PHE A 88 9.22 9.43 -0.48
N LYS A 89 10.49 9.37 -0.90
CA LYS A 89 11.42 10.50 -0.74
C LYS A 89 10.97 11.72 -1.56
N GLY A 90 10.49 11.48 -2.78
CA GLY A 90 9.90 12.54 -3.63
C GLY A 90 8.60 13.12 -3.08
N PHE A 91 7.99 12.47 -2.08
CA PHE A 91 6.71 12.86 -1.48
C PHE A 91 6.80 13.34 -0.03
N LEU A 92 8.00 13.31 0.59
CA LEU A 92 8.30 13.81 1.94
C LEU A 92 8.67 15.31 1.97
N ASN A 93 8.64 15.98 0.82
CA ASN A 93 8.69 17.43 0.70
C ASN A 93 7.28 18.02 0.66
#